data_AF-G0REY5-F1
#
_entry.id   AF-G0REY5-F1
#
_cell.length_a   1.000
_cell.length_b   1.000
_cell.length_c   1.000
_cell.angle_alpha   90.00
_cell.angle_beta   90.00
_cell.angle_gamma   90.00
#
_symmetry.space_group_name_H-M   'P 1'
#
loop_
_entity.id
_entity.type
_entity.pdbx_description
1 polymer ?
#
loop_
_entity_poly.entity_id
_entity_poly.type
_entity_poly.pdbx_seq_one_letter_code
_entity_poly.pdbx_strand_id
1 'polypeptide(L)'
;MRFTTIIASGLFAASSVLGLAILPRELAEIESIANATAKGIDVFGPIPDDAVKTDAGYWTAEEGTDAWAWIRAQIDIPAHAHPESTKRQTFANIGIGMFAQDWCTGQAGWFDNVSYDVQHVVHVNMFSVGISYRGLRSNEQLDFSRLSGSDWCGQYLYSAGQNTPVGCFNSQLINCFRLTLH
;
A
#
# COMPACT_ATOMS: atom_id res chain seq x y z
N MET A 1 -16.82 -15.71 61.92
CA MET A 1 -16.12 -14.75 61.05
C MET A 1 -15.25 -15.58 60.11
N ARG A 2 -15.66 -15.73 58.84
CA ARG A 2 -15.12 -15.02 57.64
C ARG A 2 -13.72 -15.55 57.25
N PHE A 3 -13.38 -15.97 56.03
CA PHE A 3 -14.06 -16.24 54.75
C PHE A 3 -13.07 -17.13 53.95
N THR A 4 -13.53 -18.21 53.32
CA THR A 4 -12.71 -19.00 52.37
C THR A 4 -13.07 -18.53 50.96
N THR A 5 -12.13 -17.89 50.26
CA THR A 5 -12.33 -17.38 48.90
C THR A 5 -12.02 -18.48 47.90
N ILE A 6 -13.06 -19.02 47.24
CA ILE A 6 -12.92 -19.87 46.05
C ILE A 6 -12.82 -18.92 44.84
N ILE A 7 -11.64 -18.85 44.22
CA ILE A 7 -11.47 -18.14 42.95
C ILE A 7 -11.94 -19.10 41.85
N ALA A 8 -13.12 -18.84 41.30
CA ALA A 8 -13.60 -19.45 40.08
C ALA A 8 -12.85 -18.81 38.90
N SER A 9 -11.92 -19.56 38.30
CA SER A 9 -11.29 -19.18 37.03
C SER A 9 -12.30 -19.43 35.91
N GLY A 10 -12.99 -18.37 35.49
CA GLY A 10 -13.87 -18.40 34.33
C GLY A 10 -13.08 -18.65 33.05
N LEU A 11 -13.55 -19.63 32.27
CA LEU A 11 -13.19 -19.79 30.87
C LEU A 11 -13.63 -18.52 30.12
N PHE A 12 -12.67 -17.71 29.67
CA PHE A 12 -12.91 -16.81 28.55
C PHE A 12 -12.90 -17.65 27.27
N ALA A 13 -14.07 -18.11 26.86
CA ALA A 13 -14.28 -18.50 25.47
C ALA A 13 -14.21 -17.21 24.64
N ALA A 14 -13.07 -16.97 24.01
CA ALA A 14 -12.94 -15.94 22.99
C ALA A 14 -13.73 -16.41 21.75
N SER A 15 -14.97 -15.96 21.65
CA SER A 15 -15.78 -16.09 20.44
C SER A 15 -15.26 -15.11 19.39
N SER A 16 -14.12 -15.40 18.78
CA SER A 16 -13.64 -14.69 17.59
C SER A 16 -14.40 -15.22 16.38
N VAL A 17 -15.65 -14.80 16.23
CA VAL A 17 -16.31 -14.84 14.91
C VAL A 17 -15.61 -13.76 14.10
N LEU A 18 -14.57 -14.14 13.34
CA LEU A 18 -14.04 -13.29 12.28
C LEU A 18 -15.22 -12.92 11.39
N GLY A 19 -15.64 -11.66 11.47
CA GLY A 19 -16.55 -11.12 10.49
C GLY A 19 -15.85 -11.21 9.14
N LEU A 20 -16.29 -12.14 8.30
CA LEU A 20 -16.17 -11.97 6.86
C LEU A 20 -16.88 -10.65 6.58
N ALA A 21 -16.13 -9.56 6.44
CA ALA A 21 -16.67 -8.33 5.91
C ALA A 21 -17.27 -8.73 4.55
N ILE A 22 -18.60 -8.63 4.43
CA ILE A 22 -19.27 -8.90 3.17
C ILE A 22 -18.79 -7.81 2.23
N LEU A 23 -17.79 -8.14 1.42
CA LEU A 23 -17.28 -7.23 0.40
C LEU A 23 -18.44 -6.90 -0.55
N PRO A 24 -18.65 -5.61 -0.87
CA PRO A 24 -19.52 -5.22 -1.97
C PRO A 24 -19.20 -6.05 -3.21
N ARG A 25 -20.25 -6.50 -3.92
CA ARG A 25 -20.12 -7.39 -5.08
C ARG A 25 -19.12 -6.87 -6.13
N GLU A 26 -19.11 -5.56 -6.35
CA GLU A 26 -18.18 -4.89 -7.27
C GLU A 26 -16.71 -5.15 -6.89
N LEU A 27 -16.37 -5.13 -5.59
CA LEU A 27 -15.00 -5.39 -5.13
C LEU A 27 -14.66 -6.87 -5.17
N ALA A 28 -15.64 -7.75 -4.94
CA ALA A 28 -15.45 -9.20 -5.02
C ALA A 28 -15.21 -9.70 -6.46
N GLU A 29 -15.55 -8.91 -7.48
CA GLU A 29 -15.28 -9.21 -8.89
C GLU A 29 -13.86 -8.79 -9.32
N ILE A 30 -13.13 -8.01 -8.51
CA ILE A 30 -11.75 -7.62 -8.76
C ILE A 30 -10.81 -8.74 -8.28
N GLU A 31 -10.05 -9.33 -9.21
CA GLU A 31 -9.23 -10.53 -8.97
C GLU A 31 -8.26 -10.38 -7.79
N SER A 32 -7.53 -9.27 -7.70
CA SER A 32 -6.56 -9.05 -6.61
C SER A 32 -7.22 -8.98 -5.23
N ILE A 33 -8.38 -8.32 -5.14
CA ILE A 33 -9.17 -8.22 -3.91
C ILE A 33 -9.76 -9.58 -3.56
N ALA A 34 -10.33 -10.29 -4.53
CA ALA A 34 -10.90 -11.62 -4.35
C ALA A 34 -9.84 -12.62 -3.87
N ASN A 35 -8.66 -12.62 -4.50
CA ASN A 35 -7.55 -13.50 -4.14
C ASN A 35 -7.02 -13.20 -2.73
N ALA A 36 -6.86 -11.93 -2.37
CA ALA A 36 -6.45 -11.55 -1.01
C ALA A 36 -7.50 -11.95 0.04
N THR A 37 -8.77 -11.69 -0.25
CA THR A 37 -9.89 -12.06 0.63
C THR A 37 -10.00 -13.58 0.81
N ALA A 38 -9.79 -14.35 -0.25
CA ALA A 38 -9.81 -15.82 -0.20
C ALA A 38 -8.69 -16.39 0.70
N LYS A 39 -7.58 -15.65 0.87
CA LYS A 39 -6.53 -15.96 1.85
C LYS A 39 -6.88 -15.52 3.29
N GLY A 40 -8.01 -14.86 3.50
CA GLY A 40 -8.42 -14.32 4.80
C GLY A 40 -7.79 -12.97 5.14
N ILE A 41 -7.23 -12.27 4.15
CA ILE A 41 -6.58 -10.97 4.34
C ILE A 41 -7.65 -9.87 4.36
N ASP A 42 -7.61 -9.02 5.39
CA ASP A 42 -8.42 -7.79 5.43
C ASP A 42 -7.75 -6.70 4.58
N VAL A 43 -8.24 -6.51 3.36
CA VAL A 43 -7.71 -5.50 2.42
C VAL A 43 -7.97 -4.06 2.85
N PHE A 44 -8.86 -3.83 3.83
CA PHE A 44 -9.07 -2.51 4.43
C PHE A 44 -8.37 -2.36 5.79
N GLY A 45 -7.80 -3.45 6.28
CA GLY A 45 -7.02 -3.52 7.50
C GLY A 45 -5.57 -3.07 7.31
N PRO A 46 -4.75 -3.18 8.37
CA PRO A 46 -3.33 -2.90 8.29
C PRO A 46 -2.62 -3.86 7.32
N ILE A 47 -1.44 -3.45 6.85
CA ILE A 47 -0.57 -4.34 6.08
C ILE A 47 -0.24 -5.60 6.92
N PRO A 48 -0.30 -6.81 6.35
CA PRO A 48 0.06 -8.05 7.03
C PRO A 48 1.47 -8.05 7.64
N ASP A 49 1.64 -8.84 8.70
CA ASP A 49 2.87 -8.87 9.52
C ASP A 49 4.09 -9.49 8.81
N ASP A 50 3.89 -10.18 7.68
CA ASP A 50 4.98 -10.70 6.85
C ASP A 50 5.59 -9.62 5.93
N ALA A 51 5.07 -8.39 5.97
CA ALA A 51 5.73 -7.23 5.38
C ALA A 51 6.97 -6.82 6.17
N VAL A 52 8.07 -6.52 5.47
CA VAL A 52 9.29 -6.00 6.09
C VAL A 52 9.35 -4.49 5.91
N LYS A 53 9.43 -3.73 7.01
CA LYS A 53 9.68 -2.29 6.93
C LYS A 53 11.17 -2.04 6.75
N THR A 54 11.54 -1.34 5.69
CA THR A 54 12.93 -0.99 5.39
C THR A 54 13.36 0.29 6.11
N ASP A 55 14.68 0.48 6.25
CA ASP A 55 15.26 1.72 6.80
C ASP A 55 14.90 2.97 5.97
N ALA A 56 14.60 2.77 4.69
CA ALA A 56 14.13 3.81 3.77
C ALA A 56 12.65 4.19 3.96
N GLY A 57 11.96 3.54 4.91
CA GLY A 57 10.62 3.91 5.35
C GLY A 57 9.45 3.28 4.57
N TYR A 58 9.73 2.44 3.56
CA TYR A 58 8.70 1.67 2.84
C TYR A 58 8.56 0.23 3.36
N TRP A 59 7.39 -0.34 3.13
CA TRP A 59 7.12 -1.76 3.34
C TRP A 59 7.49 -2.55 2.10
N THR A 60 8.16 -3.68 2.26
CA THR A 60 8.47 -4.59 1.15
C THR A 60 7.89 -5.97 1.38
N ALA A 61 7.49 -6.60 0.28
CA ALA A 61 6.93 -7.94 0.26
C ALA A 61 7.28 -8.66 -1.05
N GLU A 62 7.55 -9.96 -0.94
CA GLU A 62 7.80 -10.83 -2.09
C GLU A 62 6.50 -11.41 -2.64
N GLU A 63 6.48 -11.67 -3.94
CA GLU A 63 5.32 -12.28 -4.58
C GLU A 63 4.96 -13.63 -3.94
N GLY A 64 3.67 -13.84 -3.70
CA GLY A 64 3.13 -15.03 -3.02
C GLY A 64 2.89 -14.85 -1.51
N THR A 65 3.51 -13.86 -0.87
CA THR A 65 3.26 -13.51 0.55
C THR A 65 1.88 -12.87 0.75
N ASP A 66 1.43 -12.76 2.00
CA ASP A 66 0.14 -12.15 2.33
C ASP A 66 0.23 -10.63 2.24
N ALA A 67 1.33 -10.04 2.72
CA ALA A 67 1.64 -8.62 2.51
C ALA A 67 1.66 -8.23 1.04
N TRP A 68 2.21 -9.07 0.16
CA TRP A 68 2.20 -8.80 -1.27
C TRP A 68 0.79 -8.82 -1.85
N ALA A 69 -0.04 -9.79 -1.47
CA ALA A 69 -1.43 -9.87 -1.90
C ALA A 69 -2.22 -8.63 -1.42
N TRP A 70 -1.95 -8.16 -0.20
CA TRP A 70 -2.51 -6.91 0.33
C TRP A 70 -2.07 -5.70 -0.50
N ILE A 71 -0.77 -5.54 -0.78
CA ILE A 71 -0.21 -4.41 -1.56
C ILE A 71 -0.81 -4.39 -2.97
N ARG A 72 -0.92 -5.55 -3.63
CA ARG A 72 -1.54 -5.67 -4.95
C ARG A 72 -3.02 -5.26 -4.92
N ALA A 73 -3.77 -5.75 -3.93
CA ALA A 73 -5.17 -5.40 -3.75
C ALA A 73 -5.36 -3.88 -3.57
N GLN A 74 -4.48 -3.19 -2.82
CA GLN A 74 -4.61 -1.74 -2.57
C GLN A 74 -4.76 -0.92 -3.86
N ILE A 75 -4.02 -1.28 -4.91
CA ILE A 75 -3.98 -0.50 -6.15
C ILE A 75 -5.25 -0.68 -6.98
N ASP A 76 -5.98 -1.77 -6.77
CA ASP A 76 -7.21 -2.06 -7.49
C ASP A 76 -8.48 -1.65 -6.70
N ILE A 77 -8.36 -1.24 -5.43
CA ILE A 77 -9.48 -0.69 -4.66
C ILE A 77 -9.88 0.66 -5.28
N PRO A 78 -11.11 0.80 -5.83
CA PRO A 78 -11.60 2.05 -6.36
C PRO A 78 -11.58 3.16 -5.31
N ALA A 79 -11.23 4.39 -5.71
CA ALA A 79 -11.12 5.54 -4.79
C ALA A 79 -12.36 5.73 -3.89
N HIS A 80 -13.56 5.51 -4.44
CA HIS A 80 -14.84 5.67 -3.72
C HIS A 80 -15.13 4.54 -2.71
N ALA A 81 -14.39 3.43 -2.78
CA ALA A 81 -14.57 2.27 -1.91
C ALA A 81 -13.62 2.31 -0.69
N HIS A 82 -12.66 3.24 -0.67
CA HIS A 82 -11.79 3.43 0.49
C HIS A 82 -12.62 4.00 1.65
N PRO A 83 -12.50 3.45 2.87
CA PRO A 83 -13.09 4.06 4.06
C PRO A 83 -12.61 5.50 4.17
N GLU A 84 -13.50 6.44 4.51
CA GLU A 84 -13.11 7.84 4.77
C GLU A 84 -12.13 7.90 5.95
N SER A 85 -10.85 7.79 5.64
CA SER A 85 -9.80 7.76 6.65
C SER A 85 -9.57 9.18 7.19
N THR A 86 -9.52 9.29 8.51
CA THR A 86 -9.24 10.52 9.28
C THR A 86 -7.75 10.92 9.15
N LYS A 87 -7.19 10.97 7.95
CA LYS A 87 -5.76 11.18 7.74
C LYS A 87 -5.43 12.67 7.52
N ARG A 88 -4.60 13.16 8.45
CA ARG A 88 -4.29 14.57 8.76
C ARG A 88 -3.63 15.35 7.60
N GLN A 89 -3.79 16.67 7.64
CA GLN A 89 -3.42 17.67 6.62
C GLN A 89 -1.94 17.75 6.19
N THR A 90 -1.01 17.00 6.81
CA THR A 90 0.43 17.05 6.45
C THR A 90 0.82 16.07 5.34
N PHE A 91 -0.02 15.08 5.04
CA PHE A 91 0.26 14.04 4.04
C PHE A 91 -0.67 14.17 2.84
N ALA A 92 -0.26 13.60 1.70
CA ALA A 92 -1.08 13.61 0.50
C ALA A 92 -2.28 12.64 0.57
N ASN A 93 -2.34 11.73 1.54
CA ASN A 93 -3.36 10.67 1.63
C ASN A 93 -3.45 9.85 0.33
N ILE A 94 -2.28 9.49 -0.20
CA ILE A 94 -2.10 8.67 -1.39
C ILE A 94 -1.10 7.56 -1.06
N GLY A 95 -1.36 6.37 -1.59
CA GLY A 95 -0.49 5.22 -1.48
C GLY A 95 0.23 5.01 -2.80
N ILE A 96 1.54 4.80 -2.74
CA ILE A 96 2.36 4.55 -3.93
C ILE A 96 3.10 3.24 -3.76
N GLY A 97 2.89 2.33 -4.71
CA GLY A 97 3.64 1.08 -4.84
C GLY A 97 4.60 1.15 -6.01
N MET A 98 5.81 0.62 -5.84
CA MET A 98 6.77 0.38 -6.92
C MET A 98 7.05 -1.13 -7.01
N PHE A 99 7.14 -1.66 -8.23
CA PHE A 99 7.16 -3.10 -8.46
C PHE A 99 8.30 -3.51 -9.38
N ALA A 100 8.91 -4.66 -9.10
CA ALA A 100 10.12 -5.13 -9.78
C ALA A 100 9.85 -5.70 -11.19
N GLN A 101 8.58 -5.80 -11.61
CA GLN A 101 8.17 -6.24 -12.94
C GLN A 101 7.03 -5.36 -13.48
N ASP A 102 6.63 -5.62 -14.72
CA ASP A 102 5.51 -4.94 -15.38
C ASP A 102 4.18 -5.25 -14.69
N TRP A 103 3.20 -4.38 -14.90
CA TRP A 103 1.81 -4.56 -14.44
C TRP A 103 1.67 -4.79 -12.93
N CYS A 104 2.55 -4.16 -12.14
CA CYS A 104 2.56 -4.21 -10.68
C CYS A 104 2.67 -5.62 -10.12
N THR A 105 3.57 -6.40 -10.73
CA THR A 105 3.92 -7.79 -10.34
C THR A 105 5.36 -7.87 -9.79
N GLY A 106 5.75 -9.02 -9.24
CA GLY A 106 7.05 -9.19 -8.59
C GLY A 106 7.19 -8.46 -7.25
N GLN A 107 8.42 -8.41 -6.73
CA GLN A 107 8.73 -7.75 -5.46
C GLN A 107 8.20 -6.31 -5.44
N ALA A 108 7.56 -5.94 -4.32
CA ALA A 108 6.94 -4.64 -4.17
C ALA A 108 7.63 -3.80 -3.07
N GLY A 109 7.67 -2.48 -3.29
CA GLY A 109 7.92 -1.48 -2.26
C GLY A 109 6.69 -0.57 -2.13
N TRP A 110 6.11 -0.48 -0.94
CA TRP A 110 4.87 0.25 -0.65
C TRP A 110 5.09 1.40 0.32
N PHE A 111 4.63 2.58 -0.08
CA PHE A 111 4.60 3.80 0.71
C PHE A 111 3.15 4.18 0.99
N ASP A 112 2.75 4.13 2.27
CA ASP A 112 1.47 4.69 2.70
C ASP A 112 1.66 6.15 3.15
N ASN A 113 0.67 6.99 2.92
CA ASN A 113 0.65 8.42 3.28
C ASN A 113 1.88 9.18 2.80
N VAL A 114 2.09 9.16 1.48
CA VAL A 114 3.20 9.88 0.84
C VAL A 114 3.22 11.36 1.24
N SER A 115 4.42 11.87 1.51
CA SER A 115 4.68 13.28 1.85
C SER A 115 5.03 14.07 0.60
N TYR A 116 4.60 15.33 0.55
CA TYR A 116 5.00 16.23 -0.54
C TYR A 116 6.47 16.62 -0.42
N ASP A 117 7.11 16.80 -1.57
CA ASP A 117 8.49 17.30 -1.74
C ASP A 117 9.57 16.44 -1.07
N VAL A 118 9.24 15.21 -0.69
CA VAL A 118 10.16 14.21 -0.13
C VAL A 118 10.54 13.21 -1.22
N GLN A 119 11.83 12.89 -1.30
CA GLN A 119 12.33 11.79 -2.13
C GLN A 119 12.06 10.45 -1.45
N HIS A 120 11.27 9.62 -2.10
CA HIS A 120 10.98 8.26 -1.67
C HIS A 120 11.79 7.30 -2.53
N VAL A 121 12.62 6.48 -1.87
CA VAL A 121 13.60 5.61 -2.54
C VAL A 121 13.32 4.15 -2.25
N VAL A 122 13.42 3.33 -3.29
CA VAL A 122 13.50 1.88 -3.20
C VAL A 122 14.86 1.42 -3.71
N HIS A 123 15.55 0.60 -2.91
CA HIS A 123 16.93 0.16 -3.17
C HIS A 123 17.04 -1.02 -4.15
N VAL A 124 16.04 -1.17 -5.02
CA VAL A 124 15.91 -2.20 -6.05
C VAL A 124 15.38 -1.54 -7.32
N ASN A 125 15.67 -2.11 -8.48
CA ASN A 125 15.14 -1.62 -9.75
C ASN A 125 13.66 -1.97 -9.88
N MET A 126 12.84 -0.94 -10.12
CA MET A 126 11.40 -1.07 -10.27
C MET A 126 10.98 -0.64 -11.68
N PHE A 127 9.93 -1.26 -12.20
CA PHE A 127 9.49 -1.18 -13.60
C PHE A 127 7.99 -0.92 -13.76
N SER A 128 7.23 -0.87 -12.67
CA SER A 128 5.86 -0.35 -12.69
C SER A 128 5.50 0.32 -11.38
N VAL A 129 4.45 1.14 -11.45
CA VAL A 129 3.97 1.98 -10.36
C VAL A 129 2.48 1.78 -10.17
N GLY A 130 2.08 1.64 -8.92
CA GLY A 130 0.68 1.62 -8.50
C GLY A 130 0.33 2.84 -7.67
N ILE A 131 -0.81 3.47 -7.98
CA ILE A 131 -1.40 4.57 -7.21
C ILE A 131 -2.67 4.05 -6.52
N SER A 132 -2.84 4.37 -5.24
CA SER A 132 -4.00 3.97 -4.43
C SER A 132 -4.56 5.10 -3.57
N TYR A 133 -5.72 4.85 -2.96
CA TYR A 133 -6.59 5.75 -2.20
C TYR A 133 -7.23 6.85 -3.03
N ARG A 134 -6.46 7.55 -3.87
CA ARG A 134 -6.94 8.55 -4.82
C ARG A 134 -5.96 8.76 -5.97
N GLY A 135 -6.44 9.29 -7.08
CA GLY A 135 -5.58 9.78 -8.14
C GLY A 135 -4.83 11.06 -7.74
N LEU A 136 -3.87 11.46 -8.56
CA LEU A 136 -3.22 12.77 -8.48
C LEU A 136 -4.26 13.87 -8.70
N ARG A 137 -4.11 15.00 -8.00
CA ARG A 137 -4.92 16.21 -8.22
C ARG A 137 -4.35 17.02 -9.40
N SER A 138 -5.11 18.00 -9.85
CA SER A 138 -4.70 18.89 -10.94
C SER A 138 -3.43 19.69 -10.63
N ASN A 139 -3.13 19.93 -9.35
CA ASN A 139 -1.94 20.65 -8.90
C ASN A 139 -0.86 19.72 -8.34
N GLU A 140 -0.94 18.42 -8.62
CA GLU A 140 0.04 17.43 -8.18
C GLU A 140 0.78 16.82 -9.35
N GLN A 141 2.05 16.50 -9.11
CA GLN A 141 2.91 15.83 -10.08
C GLN A 141 3.74 14.77 -9.36
N LEU A 142 3.87 13.59 -9.99
CA LEU A 142 4.68 12.50 -9.47
C LEU A 142 5.90 12.33 -10.36
N ASP A 143 7.04 12.84 -9.89
CA ASP A 143 8.32 12.79 -10.58
C ASP A 143 9.01 11.45 -10.31
N PHE A 144 9.58 10.84 -11.35
CA PHE A 144 10.35 9.62 -11.25
C PHE A 144 11.81 9.83 -11.61
N SER A 145 12.67 9.18 -10.84
CA SER A 145 14.12 9.20 -11.02
C SER A 145 14.72 7.81 -10.84
N ARG A 146 15.96 7.65 -11.29
CA ARG A 146 16.75 6.43 -11.12
C ARG A 146 18.12 6.72 -10.55
N LEU A 147 18.78 5.64 -10.13
CA LEU A 147 20.15 5.65 -9.67
C LEU A 147 21.09 6.26 -10.72
N SER A 148 21.88 7.24 -10.29
CA SER A 148 23.00 7.80 -11.03
C SER A 148 24.17 8.02 -10.07
N GLY A 149 25.32 7.40 -10.35
CA GLY A 149 26.42 7.36 -9.39
C GLY A 149 26.01 6.64 -8.10
N SER A 150 26.01 7.37 -6.98
CA SER A 150 25.59 6.87 -5.66
C SER A 150 24.25 7.46 -5.18
N ASP A 151 23.57 8.25 -6.00
CA ASP A 151 22.29 8.87 -5.68
C ASP A 151 21.15 8.10 -6.36
N TRP A 152 20.29 7.46 -5.57
CA TRP A 152 19.13 6.71 -6.05
C TRP A 152 18.07 7.57 -6.75
N CYS A 153 18.10 8.88 -6.56
CA CYS A 153 17.30 9.87 -7.27
C CYS A 153 18.13 10.68 -8.28
N GLY A 154 19.37 10.28 -8.56
CA GLY A 154 20.38 11.12 -9.22
C GLY A 154 20.13 11.43 -10.70
N GLN A 155 19.23 10.70 -11.37
CA GLN A 155 18.79 11.04 -12.71
C GLN A 155 17.26 11.09 -12.80
N TYR A 156 16.72 12.28 -13.03
CA TYR A 156 15.32 12.47 -13.42
C TYR A 156 15.01 11.77 -14.76
N LEU A 157 13.82 11.18 -14.86
CA LEU A 157 13.36 10.48 -16.04
C LEU A 157 12.14 11.14 -16.65
N TYR A 158 11.03 11.14 -15.93
CA TYR A 158 9.74 11.66 -16.38
C TYR A 158 8.83 11.91 -15.18
N SER A 159 7.68 12.53 -15.42
CA SER A 159 6.62 12.68 -14.43
C SER A 159 5.35 12.00 -14.91
N ALA A 160 4.63 11.33 -14.01
CA ALA A 160 3.23 11.03 -14.28
C ALA A 160 2.44 12.35 -14.31
N GLY A 161 1.61 12.51 -15.33
CA GLY A 161 0.86 13.74 -15.56
C GLY A 161 -0.16 14.03 -14.46
N GLN A 162 -0.63 15.28 -14.44
CA GLN A 162 -1.74 15.71 -13.58
C GLN A 162 -2.97 14.81 -13.78
N ASN A 163 -3.77 14.61 -12.74
CA ASN A 163 -4.99 13.78 -12.77
C ASN A 163 -4.75 12.30 -13.12
N THR A 164 -3.54 11.77 -12.90
CA THR A 164 -3.30 10.32 -13.04
C THR A 164 -4.20 9.56 -12.04
N PRO A 165 -5.06 8.63 -12.50
CA PRO A 165 -6.01 7.94 -11.64
C PRO A 165 -5.35 6.89 -10.73
N VAL A 166 -6.14 6.34 -9.80
CA VAL A 166 -5.80 5.09 -9.10
C VAL A 166 -5.62 3.97 -10.13
N GLY A 167 -4.67 3.07 -9.86
CA GLY A 167 -4.39 1.93 -10.70
C GLY A 167 -2.91 1.70 -10.94
N CYS A 168 -2.61 0.76 -11.83
CA CYS A 168 -1.25 0.36 -12.17
C CYS A 168 -0.86 0.86 -13.57
N PHE A 169 0.40 1.28 -13.73
CA PHE A 169 0.99 1.55 -15.03
C PHE A 169 2.47 1.15 -15.08
N ASN A 170 2.94 0.78 -16.27
CA ASN A 170 4.36 0.48 -16.49
C ASN A 170 5.20 1.75 -16.49
N SER A 171 6.42 1.64 -15.98
CA SER A 171 7.43 2.68 -15.97
C SER A 171 8.67 2.22 -16.73
N GLN A 172 9.59 3.16 -16.95
CA GLN A 172 10.99 2.76 -17.19
C GLN A 172 11.60 2.27 -15.87
N LEU A 173 12.87 1.84 -15.90
CA LEU A 173 13.62 1.54 -14.67
C LEU A 173 13.67 2.80 -13.79
N ILE A 174 13.05 2.71 -12.61
CA ILE A 174 12.99 3.75 -11.58
C ILE A 174 13.50 3.18 -10.25
N ASN A 175 14.03 4.07 -9.40
CA ASN A 175 14.39 3.75 -8.02
C ASN A 175 13.85 4.77 -7.02
N CYS A 176 13.36 5.90 -7.51
CA CYS A 176 12.95 7.02 -6.69
C CYS A 176 11.73 7.72 -7.28
N PHE A 177 10.85 8.21 -6.42
CA PHE A 177 9.82 9.16 -6.80
C PHE A 177 9.74 10.34 -5.84
N ARG A 178 9.15 11.44 -6.30
CA ARG A 178 8.79 12.59 -5.48
C ARG A 178 7.42 13.11 -5.91
N LEU A 179 6.52 13.27 -4.95
CA LEU A 179 5.23 13.90 -5.17
C LEU A 179 5.35 15.41 -4.86
N THR A 180 5.04 16.28 -5.82
CA THR A 180 5.16 17.74 -5.66
C THR A 180 3.81 18.43 -5.82
N LEU A 181 3.68 19.63 -5.25
CA LEU A 181 2.59 20.57 -5.51
C LEU A 181 3.05 21.66 -6.48
N HIS A 182 2.17 22.04 -7.40
CA HIS A 182 2.38 23.13 -8.38
C HIS A 182 1.36 24.26 -8.21
#